data_AF-A0A813Z3W7-F1
#
_entry.id   AF-A0A813Z3W7-F1
#
_cell.length_a   1.000
_cell.length_b   1.000
_cell.length_c   1.000
_cell.angle_alpha   90.00
_cell.angle_beta   90.00
_cell.angle_gamma   90.00
#
_symmetry.space_group_name_H-M   'P 1'
#
loop_
_entity.id
_entity.type
_entity.pdbx_description
1 polymer ?
#
loop_
_entity_poly.entity_id
_entity_poly.type
_entity_poly.pdbx_seq_one_letter_code
_entity_poly.pdbx_strand_id
1 'polypeptide(L)'
;TNQNIKLYSCYTGRCQQCRAKISTEIKFLKKTPFLLIESAHSNIFINELPNEIEIDNEKYTPLCSTIHLTNHFVGVFSVNCNLYIVDDLDQNVIQLEEKIDIYNRKSTTVSFYNLN
;
A
#
# COMPACT_ATOMS: atom_id res chain seq x y z
N THR A 1 3.70 -11.52 -5.91
CA THR A 1 2.92 -12.52 -5.16
C THR A 1 1.64 -11.85 -4.69
N ASN A 2 0.47 -12.46 -4.92
CA ASN A 2 -0.80 -11.86 -4.50
C ASN A 2 -0.89 -11.92 -2.99
N GLN A 3 -1.19 -10.79 -2.35
CA GLN A 3 -1.31 -10.72 -0.90
C GLN A 3 -2.79 -10.64 -0.52
N ASN A 4 -3.28 -11.65 0.20
CA ASN A 4 -4.57 -11.56 0.85
C ASN A 4 -4.41 -10.74 2.13
N ILE A 5 -5.02 -9.56 2.17
CA ILE A 5 -4.89 -8.62 3.27
C ILE A 5 -6.18 -8.65 4.08
N LYS A 6 -6.07 -9.15 5.31
CA LYS A 6 -7.12 -8.98 6.32
C LYS A 6 -6.90 -7.67 7.06
N LEU A 7 -7.94 -6.85 7.07
CA LEU A 7 -7.91 -5.58 7.78
C LEU A 7 -8.37 -5.77 9.22
N TYR A 8 -7.58 -5.30 10.16
CA TYR A 8 -7.90 -5.34 11.58
C TYR A 8 -7.91 -3.92 12.14
N SER A 9 -8.83 -3.68 13.06
CA SER A 9 -8.85 -2.45 13.85
C SER A 9 -7.65 -2.41 14.79
N CYS A 10 -6.99 -1.25 14.88
CA CYS A 10 -6.00 -0.99 15.91
C CYS A 10 -6.63 -0.84 17.31
N TYR A 11 -7.96 -0.69 17.39
CA TYR A 11 -8.68 -0.70 18.65
C TYR A 11 -8.78 -2.11 19.21
N THR A 12 -7.96 -2.40 20.22
CA THR A 12 -8.05 -3.66 20.96
C THR A 12 -9.07 -3.53 22.08
N GLY A 13 -10.21 -4.19 21.93
CA GLY A 13 -11.20 -4.35 22.99
C GLY A 13 -10.86 -5.50 23.93
N ARG A 14 -11.53 -5.56 25.09
CA ARG A 14 -11.61 -6.78 25.90
C ARG A 14 -13.06 -7.24 25.97
N CYS A 15 -13.29 -8.55 25.89
CA CYS A 15 -14.61 -9.13 26.09
C CYS A 15 -15.09 -8.79 27.51
N GLN A 16 -16.29 -8.22 27.64
CA GLN A 16 -16.82 -7.84 28.95
C GLN A 16 -17.01 -9.04 29.88
N GLN A 17 -17.28 -10.23 29.32
CA GLN A 17 -17.55 -11.44 30.08
C GLN A 17 -16.27 -12.19 30.47
N CYS A 18 -15.39 -12.50 29.52
CA CYS A 18 -14.20 -13.31 29.77
C CYS A 18 -12.89 -12.51 29.85
N ARG A 19 -12.93 -11.19 29.64
CA ARG A 19 -11.78 -10.27 29.63
C ARG A 19 -10.68 -10.60 28.61
N ALA A 20 -10.92 -11.59 27.73
CA ALA A 20 -10.01 -11.92 26.64
C ALA A 20 -9.86 -10.76 25.67
N LYS A 21 -8.67 -10.62 25.07
CA LYS A 21 -8.39 -9.63 24.03
C LYS A 21 -9.25 -9.92 22.80
N ILE A 22 -9.94 -8.92 22.30
CA ILE A 22 -10.70 -8.99 21.05
C ILE A 22 -9.85 -8.36 19.94
N SER A 23 -9.71 -9.08 18.83
CA SER A 23 -9.28 -8.50 17.56
C SER A 23 -10.51 -8.29 16.69
N THR A 24 -10.73 -7.06 16.25
CA THR A 24 -11.89 -6.71 15.41
C THR A 24 -11.42 -6.67 13.96
N GLU A 25 -11.91 -7.62 13.15
CA GLU A 25 -11.75 -7.59 11.69
C GLU A 25 -12.66 -6.49 11.11
N ILE A 26 -12.11 -5.66 10.24
CA ILE A 26 -12.83 -4.61 9.51
C ILE A 26 -13.25 -5.20 8.17
N LYS A 27 -14.52 -5.02 7.79
CA LYS A 27 -15.06 -5.42 6.50
C LYS A 27 -15.70 -4.25 5.79
N PHE A 28 -15.51 -4.17 4.48
CA PHE A 28 -16.22 -3.22 3.65
C PHE A 28 -17.63 -3.72 3.38
N LEU A 29 -18.64 -3.01 3.90
CA LEU A 29 -20.05 -3.35 3.67
C LEU A 29 -20.52 -3.05 2.24
N LYS A 30 -19.77 -2.22 1.51
CA LYS A 30 -20.03 -1.85 0.13
C LYS A 30 -18.73 -1.92 -0.65
N LYS A 31 -18.82 -2.41 -1.88
CA LYS A 31 -17.73 -2.38 -2.85
C LYS A 31 -17.28 -0.95 -3.10
N THR A 32 -15.98 -0.71 -2.96
CA THR A 32 -15.34 0.57 -3.28
C THR A 32 -14.56 0.40 -4.59
N PRO A 33 -14.75 1.25 -5.60
CA PRO A 33 -14.01 1.11 -6.86
C PRO A 33 -12.51 1.45 -6.72
N PHE A 34 -12.17 2.19 -5.66
CA PHE A 34 -10.81 2.60 -5.36
C PHE A 34 -10.50 2.43 -3.89
N LEU A 35 -9.26 2.09 -3.59
CA LEU A 35 -8.71 2.06 -2.24
C LEU A 35 -7.54 3.01 -2.13
N LEU A 36 -7.52 3.79 -1.06
CA LEU A 36 -6.36 4.56 -0.62
C LEU A 36 -5.81 3.91 0.65
N ILE A 37 -4.56 3.46 0.60
CA ILE A 37 -3.88 2.81 1.73
C ILE A 37 -2.66 3.65 2.09
N GLU A 38 -2.64 4.16 3.30
CA GLU A 38 -1.49 4.85 3.89
C GLU A 38 -0.81 3.94 4.91
N SER A 39 0.51 3.79 4.81
CA SER A 39 1.29 3.10 5.84
C SER A 39 1.39 3.99 7.09
N ALA A 40 1.08 3.46 8.27
CA ALA A 40 1.13 4.23 9.51
C ALA A 40 2.54 4.75 9.89
N HIS A 41 3.59 4.08 9.41
CA HIS A 41 4.99 4.42 9.70
C HIS A 41 5.86 4.18 8.47
N SER A 42 7.13 4.58 8.56
CA SER A 42 8.13 4.25 7.54
C SER A 42 8.55 2.79 7.72
N ASN A 43 7.71 1.87 7.27
CA ASN A 43 7.87 0.44 7.51
C ASN A 43 7.83 -0.44 6.24
N ILE A 44 7.48 0.13 5.09
CA ILE A 44 7.37 -0.58 3.81
C ILE A 44 8.52 -0.15 2.91
N PHE A 45 9.21 -1.12 2.31
CA PHE A 45 10.10 -0.84 1.18
C PHE A 45 9.29 -0.75 -0.12
N ILE A 46 9.73 0.11 -1.04
CA ILE A 46 9.05 0.33 -2.33
C ILE A 46 8.80 -0.96 -3.12
N ASN A 47 9.74 -1.90 -3.05
CA ASN A 47 9.69 -3.20 -3.73
C ASN A 47 8.84 -4.25 -3.00
N GLU A 48 8.38 -3.93 -1.78
CA GLU A 48 7.43 -4.72 -1.02
C GLU A 48 5.98 -4.29 -1.31
N LEU A 49 5.78 -3.22 -2.09
CA LEU A 49 4.45 -2.80 -2.50
C LEU A 49 3.78 -3.95 -3.29
N PRO A 50 2.58 -4.40 -2.88
CA PRO A 50 1.93 -5.53 -3.53
C PRO A 50 1.39 -5.14 -4.91
N ASN A 51 1.65 -5.99 -5.90
CA ASN A 51 1.10 -5.83 -7.26
C ASN A 51 -0.39 -6.19 -7.36
N GLU A 52 -0.93 -6.85 -6.34
CA GLU A 52 -2.36 -7.13 -6.18
C GLU A 52 -2.62 -7.28 -4.67
N ILE A 53 -3.70 -6.65 -4.20
CA ILE A 53 -4.23 -6.87 -2.85
C ILE A 53 -5.64 -7.44 -2.96
N GLU A 54 -5.96 -8.37 -2.07
CA GLU A 54 -7.30 -8.92 -1.95
C GLU A 54 -7.89 -8.52 -0.60
N ILE A 55 -9.04 -7.86 -0.61
CA ILE A 55 -9.81 -7.49 0.59
C ILE A 55 -11.27 -7.91 0.38
N ASP A 56 -11.83 -8.68 1.31
CA ASP A 56 -13.21 -9.18 1.24
C ASP A 56 -13.56 -9.91 -0.08
N ASN A 57 -12.62 -10.70 -0.62
CA ASN A 57 -12.67 -11.39 -1.92
C ASN A 57 -12.68 -10.47 -3.15
N GLU A 58 -12.46 -9.17 -2.97
CA GLU A 58 -12.31 -8.21 -4.05
C GLU A 58 -10.83 -7.95 -4.29
N LYS A 59 -10.45 -7.98 -5.57
CA LYS A 59 -9.06 -7.83 -6.00
C LYS A 59 -8.82 -6.41 -6.47
N TYR A 60 -7.73 -5.83 -6.00
CA TYR A 60 -7.34 -4.49 -6.35
C TYR A 60 -5.91 -4.46 -6.90
N THR A 61 -5.72 -3.72 -7.99
CA THR A 61 -4.40 -3.50 -8.60
C THR A 61 -3.89 -2.08 -8.32
N PRO A 62 -2.57 -1.92 -8.13
CA PRO A 62 -1.99 -0.61 -7.88
C PRO A 62 -2.15 0.28 -9.11
N LEU A 63 -2.51 1.53 -8.88
CA LEU A 63 -2.52 2.61 -9.88
C LEU A 63 -1.29 3.49 -9.71
N CYS A 64 -1.10 4.00 -8.49
CA CYS A 64 0.02 4.85 -8.14
C CYS A 64 0.28 4.84 -6.64
N SER A 65 1.49 5.24 -6.25
CA SER A 65 1.86 5.47 -4.87
C SER A 65 2.71 6.72 -4.74
N THR A 66 2.56 7.45 -3.65
CA THR A 66 3.51 8.48 -3.23
C THR A 66 4.40 7.90 -2.14
N ILE A 67 5.70 8.13 -2.27
CA ILE A 67 6.72 7.68 -1.33
C ILE A 67 7.28 8.89 -0.63
N HIS A 68 7.18 8.88 0.69
CA HIS A 68 7.78 9.89 1.53
C HIS A 68 9.16 9.43 1.99
N LEU A 69 10.17 10.05 1.38
CA LEU A 69 11.56 9.97 1.78
C LEU A 69 11.87 11.13 2.73
N THR A 70 13.02 11.10 3.42
CA THR A 70 13.43 12.20 4.29
C THR A 70 13.49 13.52 3.49
N ASN A 71 12.54 14.42 3.76
CA ASN A 71 12.38 15.72 3.11
C ASN A 71 12.12 15.67 1.58
N HIS A 72 11.65 14.55 1.05
CA HIS A 72 11.44 14.40 -0.38
C HIS A 72 10.27 13.47 -0.69
N PHE A 73 9.55 13.74 -1.79
CA PHE A 73 8.43 12.91 -2.23
C PHE A 73 8.67 12.43 -3.64
N VAL A 74 8.39 11.15 -3.85
CA VAL A 74 8.57 10.49 -5.15
C VAL A 74 7.26 9.82 -5.56
N GLY A 75 6.88 9.97 -6.82
CA GLY A 75 5.74 9.30 -7.40
C GLY A 75 6.13 7.93 -7.96
N VAL A 76 5.28 6.94 -7.74
CA VAL A 76 5.36 5.62 -8.37
C VAL A 76 4.06 5.38 -9.13
N PHE A 77 4.16 4.92 -10.37
CA PHE A 77 3.01 4.67 -11.23
C PHE A 77 3.05 3.25 -11.77
N SER A 78 1.88 2.61 -11.78
CA SER A 78 1.69 1.31 -12.42
C SER A 78 1.25 1.51 -13.86
N VAL A 79 2.08 1.07 -14.80
CA VAL A 79 1.77 1.08 -16.24
C VAL A 79 2.01 -0.33 -16.78
N ASN A 80 0.95 -0.96 -17.31
CA ASN A 80 1.00 -2.34 -17.82
C ASN A 80 1.59 -3.34 -16.82
N CYS A 81 1.19 -3.22 -15.54
CA CYS A 81 1.68 -4.03 -14.42
C CYS A 81 3.15 -3.84 -14.05
N ASN A 82 3.84 -2.84 -14.62
CA ASN A 82 5.19 -2.46 -14.23
C ASN A 82 5.15 -1.15 -13.44
N LEU A 83 6.03 -1.04 -12.44
CA LEU A 83 6.15 0.15 -11.61
C LEU A 83 7.23 1.07 -12.16
N TYR A 84 6.88 2.35 -12.32
CA TYR A 84 7.76 3.41 -12.78
C TYR A 84 7.86 4.50 -11.74
N ILE A 85 9.07 5.03 -11.56
CA ILE A 85 9.36 6.14 -10.66
C ILE A 85 9.36 7.45 -11.44
N VAL A 86 8.75 8.47 -10.85
CA VAL A 86 8.83 9.88 -11.28
C VAL A 86 9.29 10.71 -10.08
N ASP A 87 10.37 11.45 -10.29
CA ASP A 87 11.06 12.22 -9.26
C ASP A 87 11.25 13.68 -9.74
N ASP A 88 10.47 14.60 -9.18
CA ASP A 88 10.39 16.02 -9.58
C ASP A 88 10.31 16.26 -11.11
N LEU A 89 11.31 16.96 -11.65
CA LEU A 89 11.44 17.32 -13.07
C LEU A 89 12.43 16.40 -13.80
N ASP A 90 12.88 15.30 -13.17
CA ASP A 90 13.72 14.33 -13.86
C ASP A 90 12.91 13.77 -15.04
N GLN A 91 13.35 14.09 -16.26
CA GLN A 91 12.66 13.67 -17.49
C GLN A 91 12.75 12.16 -17.72
N ASN A 92 13.58 11.48 -16.91
CA ASN A 92 13.74 10.05 -16.97
C ASN A 92 12.62 9.39 -16.14
N VAL A 93 11.64 8.81 -16.84
CA VAL A 93 10.75 7.80 -16.27
C VAL A 93 11.55 6.51 -16.15
N ILE A 94 11.73 6.01 -14.94
CA ILE A 94 12.65 4.90 -14.68
C ILE A 94 11.86 3.72 -14.15
N GLN A 95 12.07 2.55 -14.74
CA GLN A 95 11.46 1.33 -14.22
C GLN A 95 12.03 1.05 -12.83
N LEU A 96 11.16 0.75 -11.87
CA LEU A 96 11.52 0.62 -10.46
C LEU A 96 12.71 -0.33 -10.24
N GLU A 97 12.75 -1.43 -10.99
CA GLU A 97 13.81 -2.45 -10.90
C GLU A 97 15.20 -1.90 -11.24
N GLU A 98 15.31 -0.86 -12.08
CA GLU A 98 16.60 -0.31 -12.54
C GLU A 98 17.27 0.62 -11.52
N LYS A 99 16.48 1.24 -10.64
CA LYS A 99 16.97 2.20 -9.62
C LYS A 99 16.52 1.84 -8.20
N ILE A 100 16.15 0.59 -7.98
CA ILE A 100 15.63 0.13 -6.70
C ILE A 100 16.56 0.56 -5.55
N ASP A 101 17.87 0.42 -5.69
CA ASP A 101 18.85 0.75 -4.64
C ASP A 101 18.80 2.20 -4.14
N ILE A 102 18.41 3.17 -4.98
CA ILE A 102 18.33 4.59 -4.60
C ILE A 102 17.10 4.87 -3.73
N TYR A 103 16.02 4.13 -3.99
CA TYR A 103 14.71 4.33 -3.38
C TYR A 103 14.34 3.22 -2.39
N ASN A 104 15.16 2.17 -2.27
CA ASN A 104 14.94 1.01 -1.42
C ASN A 104 15.31 1.30 0.04
N ARG A 105 14.53 2.20 0.63
CA ARG A 105 14.56 2.51 2.06
C ARG A 105 13.14 2.42 2.60
N LYS A 106 13.02 2.05 3.87
CA LYS A 106 11.73 2.07 4.55
C LYS A 106 11.17 3.48 4.52
N SER A 107 9.98 3.60 3.95
CA SER A 107 9.36 4.88 3.68
C SER A 107 7.89 4.82 4.08
N THR A 108 7.32 5.98 4.36
CA THR A 108 5.86 6.08 4.44
C THR A 108 5.34 6.11 3.01
N THR A 109 4.32 5.31 2.72
CA THR A 109 3.70 5.22 1.40
C THR A 109 2.21 5.54 1.50
N VAL A 110 1.71 6.25 0.50
CA VAL A 110 0.28 6.41 0.25
C VAL A 110 0.02 5.79 -1.11
N SER A 111 -0.71 4.68 -1.15
CA SER A 111 -0.90 3.87 -2.35
C SER A 111 -2.37 3.84 -2.74
N PHE A 112 -2.63 4.01 -4.04
CA PHE A 112 -3.96 4.01 -4.62
C PHE A 112 -4.13 2.74 -5.47
N TYR A 113 -5.22 2.03 -5.25
CA TYR A 113 -5.55 0.82 -5.99
C TYR A 113 -6.91 0.95 -6.66
N ASN A 114 -7.05 0.40 -7.87
CA ASN A 114 -8.34 0.22 -8.52
C ASN A 114 -8.85 -1.19 -8.28
N LEU A 115 -10.16 -1.34 -8.27
CA LEU A 115 -10.82 -2.62 -8.30
C LEU A 115 -10.73 -3.24 -9.72
N ASN A 116 -10.23 -4.49 -9.78
CA ASN A 116 -10.21 -5.30 -11.00
C ASN A 116 -11.58 -5.89 -11.35
#